data_AF-A0A2H5X8H4-F1
#
_entry.id   AF-A0A2H5X8H4-F1
#
_cell.length_a   1.000
_cell.length_b   1.000
_cell.length_c   1.000
_cell.angle_alpha   90.00
_cell.angle_beta   90.00
_cell.angle_gamma   90.00
#
_symmetry.space_group_name_H-M   'P 1'
#
loop_
_entity.id
_entity.type
_entity.pdbx_description
1 polymer ?
#
loop_
_entity_poly.entity_id
_entity_poly.type
_entity_poly.pdbx_seq_one_letter_code
_entity_poly.pdbx_strand_id
1 'polypeptide(L)' 'MPKATVADLTIEEFRNLIREVVTQTITELLSDPDAGLELREEIREALLRSIQSVREGSETIAAEDVAAKLGLEW' A
#
# COMPACT_ATOMS: atom_id res chain seq x y z
N MET A 1 14.86 -29.96 19.13
CA MET A 1 13.56 -30.23 18.47
C MET A 1 13.83 -30.91 17.14
N PRO A 2 13.09 -31.96 16.75
CA PRO A 2 13.27 -32.55 15.43
C PRO A 2 13.00 -31.49 14.36
N LYS A 3 13.83 -31.47 13.32
CA LYS A 3 13.74 -30.51 12.22
C LYS A 3 12.86 -31.13 11.14
N ALA A 4 11.63 -30.65 10.98
CA ALA A 4 10.74 -31.12 9.92
C ALA A 4 11.37 -30.83 8.55
N THR A 5 11.34 -31.80 7.65
CA THR A 5 11.83 -31.66 6.28
C THR A 5 10.66 -31.62 5.30
N VAL A 6 10.87 -31.02 4.12
CA VAL A 6 9.83 -31.00 3.07
C VAL A 6 9.46 -32.43 2.64
N ALA A 7 10.40 -33.38 2.74
CA ALA A 7 10.17 -34.78 2.41
C ALA A 7 9.20 -35.49 3.38
N ASP A 8 8.95 -34.92 4.57
CA ASP A 8 8.02 -35.46 5.55
C ASP A 8 6.57 -35.04 5.28
N LEU A 9 6.32 -34.15 4.31
CA LEU A 9 4.98 -33.66 3.97
C LEU A 9 4.27 -34.60 3.01
N THR A 10 2.97 -34.81 3.25
CA THR A 10 2.08 -35.34 2.24
C THR A 10 1.91 -34.35 1.09
N ILE A 11 1.43 -34.85 -0.06
CA ILE A 11 1.15 -34.00 -1.23
C ILE A 11 0.13 -32.91 -0.92
N GLU A 12 -0.86 -33.20 -0.07
CA GLU A 12 -1.89 -32.25 0.33
C GLU A 12 -1.31 -31.14 1.22
N GLU A 13 -0.53 -31.50 2.23
CA GLU A 13 0.15 -30.53 3.10
C GLU A 13 1.10 -29.65 2.30
N PHE A 14 1.86 -30.22 1.37
CA PHE A 14 2.75 -29.45 0.50
C PHE A 14 1.98 -28.48 -0.41
N ARG A 15 0.85 -28.91 -0.99
CA ARG A 15 -0.01 -28.04 -1.80
C ARG A 15 -0.58 -26.88 -0.99
N ASN A 16 -0.97 -27.15 0.26
CA ASN A 16 -1.50 -26.13 1.16
C ASN A 16 -0.41 -25.12 1.55
N LEU A 17 0.80 -25.59 1.87
CA LEU A 17 1.95 -24.73 2.16
C LEU A 17 2.27 -23.81 0.97
N ILE A 18 2.31 -24.34 -0.26
CA ILE A 18 2.53 -23.51 -1.45
C ILE A 18 1.43 -22.45 -1.59
N ARG A 19 0.16 -22.85 -1.45
CA ARG A 19 -0.97 -21.93 -1.59
C ARG A 19 -0.89 -20.81 -0.56
N GLU A 20 -0.54 -21.13 0.68
CA GLU A 20 -0.39 -20.16 1.76
C GLU A 20 0.72 -19.16 1.46
N VAL A 21 1.92 -19.63 1.12
CA VAL A 21 3.06 -18.76 0.79
C VAL A 21 2.74 -17.85 -0.39
N VAL A 22 2.14 -18.39 -1.46
CA VAL A 22 1.75 -17.58 -2.64
C VAL A 22 0.69 -16.54 -2.27
N THR A 23 -0.31 -16.92 -1.46
CA THR A 23 -1.35 -15.99 -1.02
C THR A 23 -0.75 -14.88 -0.17
N GLN A 24 0.15 -15.21 0.75
CA GLN A 24 0.87 -14.23 1.56
C GLN A 24 1.66 -13.28 0.67
N THR A 25 2.49 -13.78 -0.25
CA THR A 25 3.29 -12.94 -1.15
C THR A 25 2.44 -12.03 -2.03
N ILE A 26 1.34 -12.54 -2.59
CA ILE A 26 0.42 -11.71 -3.38
C ILE A 26 -0.23 -10.64 -2.50
N THR A 27 -0.62 -10.99 -1.28
CA THR A 27 -1.23 -10.04 -0.34
C THR A 27 -0.24 -8.95 0.03
N GLU A 28 1.01 -9.29 0.33
CA GLU A 28 2.07 -8.33 0.61
C GLU A 28 2.37 -7.44 -0.60
N LEU A 29 2.38 -7.99 -1.82
CA LEU A 29 2.61 -7.22 -3.05
C LEU A 29 1.48 -6.23 -3.36
N LEU A 30 0.23 -6.61 -3.06
CA LEU A 30 -0.96 -5.78 -3.30
C LEU A 30 -1.29 -4.85 -2.12
N SER A 31 -0.57 -4.98 -1.00
CA SER A 31 -0.76 -4.11 0.15
C SER A 31 -0.19 -2.72 -0.13
N ASP A 32 -0.80 -1.71 0.48
CA ASP A 32 -0.27 -0.35 0.45
C ASP A 32 1.12 -0.32 1.12
N PRO A 33 2.19 0.05 0.41
CA PRO A 33 3.55 0.06 0.95
C PRO A 33 3.71 1.06 2.11
N ASP A 34 2.84 2.07 2.20
CA ASP A 34 2.87 3.08 3.26
C ASP A 34 1.94 2.75 4.43
N ALA A 35 1.27 1.59 4.41
CA ALA A 35 0.36 1.18 5.46
C ALA A 35 1.04 1.14 6.84
N GLY A 36 0.50 1.91 7.79
CA GLY A 36 1.02 1.99 9.16
C GLY A 36 2.18 2.96 9.36
N LEU A 37 2.62 3.68 8.32
CA LEU A 37 3.58 4.76 8.45
C LEU A 37 2.91 6.03 8.98
N GLU A 38 3.67 6.80 9.78
CA GLU A 38 3.24 8.13 10.23
C GLU A 38 3.64 9.20 9.21
N LEU A 39 2.80 10.22 9.06
CA LEU A 39 3.15 11.41 8.27
C LEU A 39 4.28 12.17 8.95
N ARG A 40 5.31 12.52 8.18
CA ARG A 40 6.30 13.52 8.58
C ARG A 40 5.60 14.83 8.95
N GLU A 41 6.06 15.48 10.01
CA GLU A 41 5.38 16.66 10.55
C GLU A 41 5.28 17.80 9.52
N GLU A 42 6.34 18.01 8.74
CA GLU A 42 6.35 18.98 7.63
C GLU A 42 5.22 18.75 6.60
N ILE A 43 4.91 17.49 6.31
CA ILE A 43 3.85 17.09 5.38
C ILE A 43 2.48 17.26 6.03
N ARG A 44 2.35 16.86 7.30
CA ARG A 44 1.12 17.06 8.08
C ARG A 44 0.74 18.55 8.12
N GLU A 45 1.67 19.42 8.47
CA GLU A 45 1.42 20.86 8.53
C GLU A 45 1.04 21.45 7.16
N ALA A 46 1.71 21.01 6.09
CA ALA A 46 1.39 21.45 4.73
C ALA A 46 -0.03 21.03 4.32
N LEU A 47 -0.44 19.80 4.65
CA LEU A 47 -1.80 19.31 4.40
C LEU A 47 -2.83 20.10 5.19
N LEU A 48 -2.59 20.38 6.47
CA LEU A 48 -3.49 21.17 7.31
C LEU A 48 -3.69 22.59 6.73
N ARG A 49 -2.61 23.25 6.28
CA ARG A 49 -2.71 24.55 5.59
C ARG A 49 -3.54 24.46 4.31
N SER A 50 -3.30 23.44 3.49
CA SER A 50 -4.05 23.22 2.25
C SER A 50 -5.55 23.02 2.51
N ILE A 51 -5.91 22.15 3.48
CA ILE A 51 -7.30 21.90 3.88
C ILE A 51 -7.96 23.19 4.36
N GLN A 52 -7.27 23.99 5.17
CA GLN A 52 -7.79 25.25 5.67
C GLN A 52 -8.00 26.26 4.53
N SER A 53 -7.07 26.36 3.59
CA SER A 53 -7.18 27.20 2.39
C SER A 53 -8.43 26.87 1.57
N VAL A 54 -8.69 25.57 1.35
CA VAL A 54 -9.90 25.12 0.64
C VAL A 54 -11.17 25.47 1.41
N ARG A 55 -11.19 25.31 2.74
CA ARG A 55 -12.32 25.71 3.58
C ARG A 55 -12.60 27.21 3.54
N GLU A 56 -11.56 28.02 3.36
CA GLU A 56 -11.67 29.47 3.20
C GLU A 56 -12.08 29.90 1.79
N GLY A 57 -12.34 28.94 0.89
CA GLY A 57 -12.85 29.20 -0.46
C GLY A 57 -11.75 29.39 -1.51
N SER A 58 -10.54 28.92 -1.24
CA SER A 58 -9.48 28.91 -2.26
C SER A 58 -9.87 28.02 -3.44
N GLU A 59 -9.47 28.44 -4.64
CA GLU A 59 -9.73 27.70 -5.87
C GLU A 59 -8.99 26.34 -5.85
N THR A 60 -9.69 25.29 -6.27
CA THR A 60 -9.12 23.95 -6.46
C THR A 60 -9.11 23.61 -7.94
N ILE A 61 -8.24 22.67 -8.31
CA ILE A 61 -8.17 22.12 -9.65
C ILE A 61 -8.46 20.62 -9.59
N ALA A 62 -9.04 20.06 -10.64
CA ALA A 62 -9.32 18.64 -10.70
C ALA A 62 -8.00 17.85 -10.68
N ALA A 63 -8.01 16.69 -10.04
CA ALA A 63 -6.79 15.89 -9.90
C ALA A 63 -6.35 15.31 -11.25
N GLU A 64 -7.31 15.02 -12.13
CA GLU A 64 -7.12 14.69 -13.54
C GLU A 64 -6.29 15.77 -14.27
N ASP A 65 -6.59 17.05 -14.05
CA ASP A 65 -5.89 18.17 -14.68
C ASP A 65 -4.45 18.30 -14.17
N VAL A 66 -4.23 18.02 -12.88
CA VAL A 66 -2.89 17.97 -12.29
C VAL A 66 -2.09 16.82 -12.88
N ALA A 67 -2.67 15.64 -12.96
CA ALA A 67 -2.04 14.46 -13.55
C ALA A 67 -1.64 14.73 -15.01
N ALA A 68 -2.55 15.28 -15.83
CA ALA A 68 -2.26 15.67 -17.20
C ALA A 68 -1.11 16.69 -17.31
N LYS A 69 -1.06 17.71 -16.44
CA LYS A 69 0.03 18.70 -16.41
C LYS A 69 1.38 18.09 -16.04
N LEU A 70 1.37 17.04 -15.21
CA LEU A 70 2.57 16.35 -14.75
C LEU A 70 2.95 15.15 -15.64
N GLY A 71 2.15 14.83 -16.67
CA GLY A 71 2.36 13.66 -17.50
C GLY A 71 2.13 12.34 -16.77
N LEU A 72 1.25 12.34 -15.76
CA LEU A 72 0.87 11.17 -14.96
C LEU A 72 -0.45 10.58 -15.48
N GLU A 73 -0.61 9.26 -15.33
CA GLU A 73 -1.90 8.59 -15.55
C GLU A 73 -2.80 8.77 -14.32
N TRP A 74 -4.11 8.92 -14.56
CA TRP A 74 -5.15 9.10 -13.56
C TRP A 74 -6.24 8.04 -13.71
#